data_AF-A0AAN8X582-F1
#
_entry.id   AF-A0AAN8X582-F1
#
_cell.length_a   1.000
_cell.length_b   1.000
_cell.length_c   1.000
_cell.angle_alpha   90.00
_cell.angle_beta   90.00
_cell.angle_gamma   90.00
#
_symmetry.space_group_name_H-M   'P 1'
#
loop_
_entity.id
_entity.type
_entity.pdbx_description
1 polymer ?
#
loop_
_entity_poly.entity_id
_entity_poly.type
_entity_poly.pdbx_seq_one_letter_code
_entity_poly.pdbx_strand_id
1 'polypeptide(L)'
;IYNSPNTGQNRTYTFRPLKSKSFKFHVKANANVNLCLSPTYNEVPQQQYEIFLAGWGGGESALRKHKKDDVCKVKTPNILNANQFRGFWVVITPHCIK
;
A
#
# COMPACT_ATOMS: atom_id res chain seq x y z
N ILE A 1 16.25 3.83 1.86
CA ILE A 1 15.42 3.86 3.10
C ILE A 1 14.30 4.86 2.82
N TYR A 2 13.04 4.47 3.00
CA TYR A 2 11.87 5.29 2.74
C TYR A 2 11.26 5.75 4.06
N ASN A 3 11.06 7.05 4.19
CA ASN A 3 10.52 7.64 5.41
C ASN A 3 9.05 7.99 5.17
N SER A 4 8.13 7.30 5.85
CA SER A 4 6.70 7.66 5.82
C SER A 4 6.37 8.29 7.17
N PRO A 5 6.18 9.63 7.23
CA PRO A 5 6.15 10.37 8.49
C PRO A 5 4.97 9.99 9.41
N ASN A 6 3.92 9.35 8.90
CA ASN A 6 2.66 9.13 9.63
C ASN A 6 2.56 7.76 10.34
N THR A 7 3.63 6.98 10.42
CA THR A 7 3.60 5.69 11.13
C THR A 7 4.84 5.42 11.99
N GLY A 8 5.70 6.43 12.20
CA GLY A 8 6.81 6.37 13.15
C GLY A 8 7.92 5.33 12.88
N GLN A 9 8.02 4.75 11.67
CA GLN A 9 9.05 3.73 11.37
C GLN A 9 9.73 3.95 10.01
N ASN A 10 11.05 3.80 10.01
CA ASN A 10 11.86 3.71 8.79
C ASN A 10 11.46 2.44 8.04
N ARG A 11 11.04 2.58 6.78
CA ARG A 11 10.65 1.45 5.94
C ARG A 11 11.70 1.17 4.89
N THR A 12 12.01 -0.10 4.70
CA THR A 12 12.83 -0.56 3.58
C THR A 12 11.91 -1.21 2.56
N TYR A 13 11.89 -0.65 1.34
CA TYR A 13 11.12 -1.21 0.23
C TYR A 13 12.06 -1.93 -0.73
N THR A 14 11.59 -3.05 -1.25
CA THR A 14 12.19 -3.69 -2.44
C THR A 14 11.41 -3.23 -3.65
N PHE A 15 12.04 -2.42 -4.51
CA PHE A 15 11.39 -1.97 -5.74
C PHE A 15 11.19 -3.13 -6.72
N ARG A 16 10.01 -3.20 -7.32
CA ARG A 16 9.68 -4.16 -8.38
C ARG A 16 8.99 -3.38 -9.51
N PRO A 17 9.56 -3.35 -10.73
CA PRO A 17 8.91 -2.68 -11.84
C PRO A 17 7.61 -3.39 -12.20
N LEU A 18 6.51 -2.63 -12.31
CA LEU A 18 5.23 -3.15 -12.78
C LEU A 18 5.20 -3.14 -14.31
N LYS A 19 4.94 -4.30 -14.92
CA LYS A 19 4.83 -4.45 -16.39
C LYS A 19 3.41 -4.29 -16.91
N SER A 20 2.43 -4.19 -16.03
CA SER A 20 1.00 -4.15 -16.35
C SER A 20 0.26 -3.24 -15.37
N LYS A 21 -0.99 -2.93 -15.70
CA LYS A 21 -1.90 -2.15 -14.85
C LYS A 21 -2.51 -2.94 -13.71
N SER A 22 -2.07 -4.17 -13.47
CA SER A 22 -2.59 -4.97 -12.36
C SER A 22 -1.54 -5.95 -11.86
N PHE A 23 -1.47 -6.15 -10.56
CA PHE A 23 -0.58 -7.16 -9.97
C PHE A 23 -1.28 -7.92 -8.87
N LYS A 24 -0.81 -9.15 -8.64
CA LYS A 24 -1.27 -10.03 -7.57
C LYS A 24 -0.12 -10.27 -6.61
N PHE A 25 -0.43 -10.43 -5.33
CA PHE A 25 0.55 -10.75 -4.32
C PHE A 25 -0.09 -11.56 -3.20
N HIS A 26 0.75 -12.30 -2.49
CA HIS A 26 0.36 -13.04 -1.31
C HIS A 26 1.11 -12.49 -0.11
N VAL A 27 0.41 -12.38 1.01
CA VAL A 27 1.00 -11.88 2.25
C VAL A 27 0.52 -12.70 3.43
N LYS A 28 1.47 -13.08 4.30
CA LYS A 28 1.26 -13.70 5.60
C LYS A 28 1.82 -12.74 6.64
N ALA A 29 0.94 -12.08 7.39
CA ALA A 29 1.29 -11.03 8.33
C ALA A 29 0.20 -10.89 9.39
N ASN A 30 0.57 -10.44 10.58
CA ASN A 30 -0.40 -10.17 11.65
C ASN A 30 -1.13 -8.83 11.44
N ALA A 31 -0.42 -7.80 10.97
CA ALA A 31 -0.95 -6.46 10.69
C ALA A 31 0.01 -5.66 9.80
N ASN A 32 -0.40 -4.46 9.38
CA ASN A 32 0.45 -3.40 8.81
C ASN A 32 1.21 -3.74 7.53
N VAL A 33 0.50 -4.18 6.49
CA VAL A 33 1.10 -4.35 5.16
C VAL A 33 0.99 -3.03 4.41
N ASN A 34 2.12 -2.53 3.90
CA ASN A 34 2.18 -1.29 3.14
C ASN A 34 2.83 -1.54 1.77
N LEU A 35 2.16 -1.10 0.71
CA LEU A 35 2.69 -1.08 -0.64
C LEU A 35 2.84 0.38 -1.10
N CYS A 36 3.97 0.71 -1.71
CA CYS A 36 4.18 2.01 -2.34
C CYS A 36 4.20 1.84 -3.87
N LEU A 37 3.31 2.55 -4.56
CA LEU A 37 3.34 2.72 -6.00
C LEU A 37 4.06 4.03 -6.30
N SER A 38 5.16 3.93 -7.03
CA SER A 38 6.05 5.05 -7.37
C SER A 38 6.42 4.95 -8.85
N PRO A 39 6.45 6.07 -9.60
CA PRO A 39 6.91 6.07 -10.98
C PRO A 39 8.43 5.86 -11.10
N THR A 40 9.17 6.15 -10.03
CA THR A 40 10.63 6.08 -9.99
C THR A 40 11.13 5.25 -8.82
N TYR A 41 12.37 4.77 -8.92
CA TYR A 41 13.09 4.14 -7.82
C TYR A 41 13.37 5.12 -6.67
N ASN A 42 13.66 6.38 -7.02
CA ASN A 42 13.88 7.44 -6.04
C ASN A 42 12.57 7.83 -5.37
N GLU A 43 12.67 8.28 -4.12
CA GLU A 43 11.53 8.81 -3.39
C GLU A 43 11.09 10.15 -4.00
N VAL A 44 9.90 10.17 -4.60
CA VAL A 44 9.27 11.39 -5.12
C VAL A 44 7.89 11.50 -4.46
N PRO A 45 7.80 12.12 -3.27
CA PRO A 45 6.58 12.10 -2.46
C PRO A 45 5.36 12.56 -3.25
N GLN A 46 5.45 13.62 -4.05
CA GLN A 46 4.36 14.19 -4.85
C GLN A 46 3.82 13.30 -5.98
N GLN A 47 4.36 12.11 -6.19
CA GLN A 47 3.94 11.20 -7.26
C GLN A 47 3.64 9.78 -6.76
N GLN A 48 3.56 9.59 -5.45
CA GLN A 48 3.39 8.27 -4.84
C GLN A 48 1.97 8.03 -4.33
N TYR A 49 1.55 6.77 -4.43
CA TYR A 49 0.39 6.22 -3.76
C TYR A 49 0.82 5.13 -2.80
N GLU A 50 0.31 5.16 -1.58
CA GLU A 50 0.51 4.12 -0.58
C GLU A 50 -0.79 3.35 -0.35
N ILE A 51 -0.72 2.02 -0.37
CA ILE A 51 -1.83 1.12 -0.05
C ILE A 51 -1.51 0.49 1.30
N PHE A 52 -2.35 0.75 2.28
CA PHE A 52 -2.28 0.14 3.60
C PHE A 52 -3.32 -0.97 3.72
N LEU A 53 -2.91 -2.14 4.18
CA LEU A 53 -3.79 -3.23 4.59
C LEU A 53 -3.58 -3.52 6.07
N ALA A 54 -4.68 -3.61 6.82
CA ALA A 54 -4.66 -3.82 8.27
C ALA A 54 -3.73 -2.82 9.00
N GLY A 55 -3.77 -1.55 8.61
CA GLY A 55 -3.14 -0.46 9.34
C GLY A 55 -3.89 -0.10 10.62
N TRP A 56 -3.40 0.92 11.34
CA TRP A 56 -4.04 1.51 12.53
C TRP A 56 -4.56 0.47 13.54
N GLY A 57 -3.67 -0.43 13.95
CA GLY A 57 -4.03 -1.50 14.90
C GLY A 57 -4.64 -2.75 14.25
N GLY A 58 -4.48 -2.93 12.93
CA GLY A 58 -4.88 -4.18 12.26
C GLY A 58 -6.29 -4.15 11.65
N GLY A 59 -7.06 -3.09 11.88
CA GLY A 59 -8.49 -3.04 11.61
C GLY A 59 -8.89 -2.31 10.34
N GLU A 60 -7.98 -1.62 9.67
CA GLU A 60 -8.32 -0.66 8.61
C GLU A 60 -7.41 -0.77 7.39
N SER A 61 -7.95 -0.53 6.21
CA SER A 61 -7.19 -0.40 4.96
C SER A 61 -7.40 0.98 4.37
N ALA A 62 -6.38 1.54 3.73
CA ALA A 62 -6.41 2.91 3.22
C ALA A 62 -5.60 3.06 1.94
N LEU A 63 -6.02 4.00 1.10
CA LEU A 63 -5.20 4.54 0.01
C LEU A 63 -4.77 5.95 0.41
N ARG A 64 -3.46 6.21 0.42
CA ARG A 64 -2.89 7.52 0.68
C ARG A 64 -2.18 8.06 -0.55
N LYS A 65 -2.31 9.35 -0.78
CA LYS A 65 -1.63 10.06 -1.87
C LYS A 65 -0.62 11.03 -1.27
N HIS A 66 0.54 11.11 -1.92
CA HIS A 66 1.61 12.05 -1.62
C HIS A 66 2.15 12.02 -0.18
N LYS A 67 2.08 10.87 0.49
CA LYS A 67 2.42 10.69 1.92
C LYS A 67 1.64 11.59 2.88
N LYS A 68 0.55 12.22 2.44
CA LYS A 68 -0.17 13.22 3.22
C LYS A 68 -1.64 12.87 3.38
N ASP A 69 -2.35 12.74 2.27
CA ASP A 69 -3.80 12.71 2.27
C ASP A 69 -4.31 11.28 2.12
N ASP A 70 -5.07 10.80 3.10
CA ASP A 70 -5.80 9.54 3.00
C ASP A 70 -7.00 9.77 2.04
N VAL A 71 -6.88 9.28 0.82
CA VAL A 71 -7.89 9.42 -0.25
C VAL A 71 -9.13 8.59 0.08
N CYS A 72 -8.92 7.40 0.65
CA CYS A 72 -9.98 6.59 1.21
C CYS A 72 -9.45 5.75 2.37
N LYS A 73 -10.36 5.43 3.28
CA LYS A 73 -10.09 4.59 4.44
C LYS A 73 -11.32 3.77 4.76
N VAL A 74 -11.15 2.47 4.97
CA VAL A 74 -12.25 1.52 5.20
C VAL A 74 -11.88 0.52 6.28
N LYS A 75 -12.85 0.11 7.09
CA LYS A 75 -12.67 -0.96 8.08
C LYS A 75 -12.52 -2.30 7.39
N THR A 76 -11.45 -3.01 7.70
CA THR A 76 -11.10 -4.32 7.18
C THR A 76 -10.56 -5.23 8.29
N PRO A 77 -11.38 -5.55 9.31
CA PRO A 77 -10.94 -6.43 10.39
C PRO A 77 -10.60 -7.82 9.84
N ASN A 78 -9.57 -8.46 10.39
CA ASN A 78 -9.16 -9.83 10.05
C ASN A 78 -8.80 -10.07 8.57
N ILE A 79 -8.51 -9.00 7.82
CA ILE A 79 -8.13 -9.08 6.40
C ILE A 79 -6.77 -9.76 6.20
N LEU A 80 -5.92 -9.79 7.23
CA LEU A 80 -4.64 -10.50 7.25
C LEU A 80 -4.70 -11.74 8.16
N ASN A 81 -3.67 -12.57 8.10
CA ASN A 81 -3.52 -13.72 8.99
C ASN A 81 -2.03 -14.05 9.17
N ALA A 82 -1.61 -14.29 10.42
CA ALA A 82 -0.22 -14.59 10.75
C ALA A 82 0.22 -16.01 10.35
N ASN A 83 -0.75 -16.94 10.20
CA ASN A 83 -0.50 -18.37 10.01
C ASN A 83 -0.71 -18.83 8.56
N GLN A 84 -1.38 -18.03 7.73
CA GLN A 84 -1.64 -18.38 6.32
C GLN A 84 -1.43 -17.19 5.39
N PHE A 85 -0.97 -17.48 4.18
CA PHE A 85 -0.92 -16.48 3.12
C PHE A 85 -2.34 -16.12 2.67
N ARG A 86 -2.58 -14.82 2.53
CA ARG A 86 -3.78 -14.29 1.89
C ARG A 86 -3.42 -13.62 0.58
N GLY A 87 -4.20 -13.93 -0.46
CA GLY A 87 -4.03 -13.39 -1.80
C GLY A 87 -4.77 -12.07 -1.97
N PHE A 88 -4.11 -11.13 -2.63
CA PHE A 88 -4.66 -9.82 -2.97
C PHE A 88 -4.34 -9.49 -4.43
N TRP A 89 -5.12 -8.59 -4.99
CA TRP A 89 -4.85 -8.01 -6.30
C TRP A 89 -5.10 -6.50 -6.25
N VAL A 90 -4.31 -5.78 -7.03
CA VAL A 90 -4.47 -4.34 -7.27
C VAL A 90 -4.66 -4.15 -8.76
N VAL A 91 -5.67 -3.37 -9.12
CA VAL A 91 -5.91 -2.95 -10.50
C VAL A 91 -5.84 -1.43 -10.54
N ILE A 92 -4.99 -0.92 -11.41
CA ILE A 92 -4.77 0.50 -11.66
C ILE A 92 -5.57 0.86 -12.91
N THR A 93 -6.75 1.43 -12.71
CA THR A 93 -7.57 1.93 -13.80
C THR A 93 -7.11 3.35 -14.16
N PRO A 94 -6.88 3.66 -15.44
CA PRO A 94 -6.79 5.04 -15.87
C PRO A 94 -8.10 5.74 -15.51
N HIS A 95 -8.02 6.91 -14.90
CA HIS A 95 -9.21 7.73 -14.71
C HIS A 95 -9.62 8.24 -16.08
N CYS A 96 -10.71 7.69 -16.65
CA CYS A 96 -11.35 8.29 -17.82
C CYS A 96 -12.12 9.50 -17.29
N ILE A 97 -11.64 10.71 -17.54
CA ILE A 97 -12.50 11.90 -17.45
C ILE A 97 -13.36 11.85 -18.72
N LYS A 98 -14.67 11.66 -18.56
CA LYS A 98 -15.65 11.97 -19.61
C LYS A 98 -15.95 13.46 -19.56
#